data_AF-A0A1Y4FBH4-F1
#
_entry.id   AF-A0A1Y4FBH4-F1
#
_cell.length_a   1.000
_cell.length_b   1.000
_cell.length_c   1.000
_cell.angle_alpha   90.00
_cell.angle_beta   90.00
_cell.angle_gamma   90.00
#
_symmetry.space_group_name_H-M   'P 1'
#
loop_
_entity.id
_entity.type
_entity.pdbx_description
1 polymer ?
#
loop_
_entity_poly.entity_id
_entity_poly.type
_entity_poly.pdbx_seq_one_letter_code
_entity_poly.pdbx_strand_id
1 'polypeptide(L)'
;MIEIMEMETLEGKARLIADTYGLDKQLDIMLEECAELIKAICKYKRYGDTKNLKEEMGDLRLTLMENSYLLGAEEEIREIIDYKADRTINLAKEAGVIKTEGE
;
A
#
# COMPACT_ATOMS: atom_id res chain seq x y z
N MET A 1 20.75 20.68 -7.39
CA MET A 1 21.48 19.44 -7.03
C MET A 1 20.75 18.64 -5.96
N ILE A 2 20.20 19.27 -4.90
CA ILE A 2 19.39 18.57 -3.88
C ILE A 2 18.07 18.02 -4.47
N GLU A 3 17.34 18.79 -5.29
CA GLU A 3 16.11 18.33 -5.98
C GLU A 3 16.31 17.13 -6.93
N ILE A 4 17.52 16.96 -7.49
CA ILE A 4 17.79 15.89 -8.46
C ILE A 4 18.06 14.56 -7.73
N MET A 5 18.58 14.60 -6.49
CA MET A 5 18.89 13.39 -5.71
C MET A 5 17.66 12.70 -5.13
N GLU A 6 16.57 13.42 -4.88
CA GLU A 6 15.34 12.81 -4.34
C GLU A 6 14.65 11.92 -5.39
N MET A 7 14.76 12.25 -6.69
CA MET A 7 14.09 11.54 -7.79
C MET A 7 14.63 10.13 -8.11
N GLU A 8 15.77 9.72 -7.55
CA GLU A 8 16.33 8.38 -7.81
C GLU A 8 15.59 7.28 -7.03
N THR A 9 14.90 7.64 -5.96
CA THR A 9 14.15 6.72 -5.09
C THR A 9 12.69 6.58 -5.53
N LEU A 10 12.02 5.49 -5.11
CA LEU A 10 10.57 5.33 -5.34
C LEU A 10 9.79 6.40 -4.56
N GLU A 11 10.22 6.68 -3.34
CA GLU A 11 9.63 7.65 -2.43
C GLU A 11 9.70 9.06 -3.01
N GLY A 12 10.86 9.49 -3.53
CA GLY A 12 10.97 10.82 -4.12
C GLY A 12 10.19 10.97 -5.42
N LYS A 13 10.03 9.90 -6.22
CA LYS A 13 9.11 9.90 -7.37
C LYS A 13 7.66 10.07 -6.93
N ALA A 14 7.22 9.32 -5.92
CA ALA A 14 5.87 9.44 -5.36
C ALA A 14 5.62 10.86 -4.82
N ARG A 15 6.56 11.43 -4.06
CA ARG A 15 6.45 12.81 -3.54
C ARG A 15 6.32 13.85 -4.64
N LEU A 16 7.14 13.75 -5.69
CA LEU A 16 7.04 14.65 -6.84
C LEU A 16 5.68 14.58 -7.53
N ILE A 17 5.16 13.36 -7.73
CA ILE A 17 3.84 13.15 -8.32
C ILE A 17 2.75 13.73 -7.39
N ALA A 18 2.87 13.47 -6.10
CA ALA A 18 1.94 13.94 -5.09
C ALA A 18 1.90 15.49 -5.02
N ASP A 19 3.05 16.15 -4.99
CA ASP A 19 3.18 17.61 -5.00
C ASP A 19 2.65 18.23 -6.30
N THR A 20 2.79 17.53 -7.43
CA THR A 20 2.32 18.01 -8.74
C THR A 20 0.79 18.07 -8.82
N TYR A 21 0.09 17.06 -8.28
CA TYR A 21 -1.36 16.93 -8.43
C TYR A 21 -2.17 17.34 -7.19
N GLY A 22 -1.55 17.31 -6.01
CA GLY A 22 -2.19 17.65 -4.74
C GLY A 22 -3.19 16.61 -4.23
N LEU A 23 -3.62 16.80 -2.98
CA LEU A 23 -4.34 15.78 -2.21
C LEU A 23 -5.68 15.37 -2.81
N ASP A 24 -6.52 16.32 -3.21
CA ASP A 24 -7.87 16.02 -3.71
C ASP A 24 -7.81 15.11 -4.95
N LYS A 25 -6.94 15.45 -5.90
CA LYS A 25 -6.74 14.64 -7.10
C LYS A 25 -6.12 13.28 -6.80
N GLN A 26 -5.21 13.20 -5.83
CA GLN A 26 -4.58 11.94 -5.45
C GLN A 26 -5.52 11.01 -4.68
N LEU A 27 -6.50 11.54 -3.95
CA LEU A 27 -7.56 10.75 -3.34
C LEU A 27 -8.50 10.16 -4.38
N ASP A 28 -8.83 10.92 -5.43
CA ASP A 28 -9.60 10.40 -6.57
C ASP A 28 -8.87 9.25 -7.28
N ILE A 29 -7.56 9.40 -7.52
CA ILE A 29 -6.74 8.34 -8.14
C ILE A 29 -6.71 7.11 -7.22
N MET A 30 -6.48 7.29 -5.92
CA MET A 30 -6.51 6.17 -4.97
C MET A 30 -7.87 5.43 -4.96
N LEU A 31 -8.98 6.16 -5.15
CA LEU A 31 -10.31 5.57 -5.28
C LEU A 31 -10.43 4.72 -6.56
N GLU A 32 -9.91 5.21 -7.69
CA GLU A 32 -9.85 4.47 -8.94
C GLU A 32 -9.04 3.17 -8.77
N GLU A 33 -7.83 3.26 -8.19
CA GLU A 33 -6.96 2.08 -7.95
C GLU A 33 -7.57 1.06 -6.99
N CYS A 34 -8.34 1.52 -6.00
CA CYS A 34 -9.12 0.61 -5.14
C CYS A 34 -10.14 -0.20 -5.97
N ALA A 35 -10.84 0.45 -6.91
CA ALA A 35 -11.81 -0.22 -7.77
C ALA A 35 -11.11 -1.17 -8.77
N GLU A 36 -9.95 -0.80 -9.29
CA GLU A 36 -9.11 -1.61 -10.18
C GLU A 36 -8.66 -2.89 -9.47
N LEU A 37 -8.10 -2.76 -8.26
CA LEU A 37 -7.66 -3.90 -7.46
C LEU A 37 -8.81 -4.85 -7.11
N ILE A 38 -10.00 -4.33 -6.77
CA ILE A 38 -11.19 -5.17 -6.54
C ILE A 38 -11.50 -6.01 -7.79
N LYS A 39 -11.54 -5.38 -8.98
CA LYS A 39 -11.76 -6.10 -10.24
C LYS A 39 -10.68 -7.15 -10.49
N ALA A 40 -9.41 -6.83 -10.22
CA ALA A 40 -8.29 -7.73 -10.42
C ALA A 40 -8.33 -8.94 -9.49
N ILE A 41 -8.70 -8.75 -8.21
CA ILE A 41 -8.92 -9.86 -7.26
C ILE A 41 -10.03 -10.78 -7.78
N CYS A 42 -11.14 -10.24 -8.29
CA CYS A 42 -12.21 -11.05 -8.89
C CYS A 42 -11.72 -11.87 -10.09
N LYS A 43 -10.94 -11.26 -11.00
CA LYS A 43 -10.35 -11.96 -12.15
C LYS A 43 -9.36 -13.04 -11.72
N TYR A 44 -8.50 -12.76 -10.75
CA TYR A 44 -7.56 -13.74 -10.19
C TYR A 44 -8.30 -14.95 -9.62
N LYS A 45 -9.34 -14.73 -8.80
CA LYS A 45 -10.12 -15.83 -8.21
C LYS A 45 -10.86 -16.67 -9.25
N ARG A 46 -11.25 -16.07 -10.39
CA ARG A 46 -12.00 -16.76 -11.45
C ARG A 46 -11.12 -17.44 -12.49
N TYR A 47 -9.98 -16.84 -12.83
CA TYR A 47 -9.17 -17.23 -13.98
C TYR A 47 -7.69 -17.42 -13.67
N GLY A 48 -7.23 -17.13 -12.45
CA GLY A 48 -5.81 -17.21 -12.08
C GLY A 48 -4.95 -16.08 -12.67
N ASP A 49 -5.55 -14.96 -13.07
CA ASP A 49 -4.84 -13.80 -13.64
C ASP A 49 -3.96 -13.09 -12.60
N THR A 50 -2.77 -13.64 -12.39
CA THR A 50 -1.77 -13.13 -11.46
C THR A 50 -1.07 -11.88 -11.97
N LYS A 51 -1.03 -11.65 -13.28
CA LYS A 51 -0.35 -10.49 -13.86
C LYS A 51 -1.12 -9.22 -13.51
N ASN A 52 -2.41 -9.17 -13.85
CA ASN A 52 -3.25 -8.02 -13.56
C ASN A 52 -3.33 -7.78 -12.05
N LEU A 53 -3.39 -8.83 -11.21
CA LEU A 53 -3.42 -8.65 -9.76
C LEU A 53 -2.16 -7.94 -9.23
N LYS A 54 -0.97 -8.33 -9.72
CA LYS A 54 0.29 -7.71 -9.28
C LYS A 54 0.43 -6.25 -9.70
N GLU A 55 -0.11 -5.92 -10.87
CA GLU A 55 -0.15 -4.55 -11.42
C GLU A 55 -0.96 -3.64 -10.50
N GLU A 56 -2.25 -3.96 -10.28
CA GLU A 56 -3.12 -3.11 -9.44
C GLU A 56 -2.67 -3.05 -7.97
N MET A 57 -2.02 -4.11 -7.47
CA MET A 57 -1.41 -4.07 -6.12
C MET A 57 -0.25 -3.06 -6.05
N GLY A 58 0.50 -2.93 -7.14
CA GLY A 58 1.56 -1.93 -7.28
C GLY A 58 0.98 -0.52 -7.36
N ASP A 59 -0.06 -0.34 -8.18
CA ASP A 59 -0.68 0.97 -8.41
C ASP A 59 -1.37 1.51 -7.14
N LEU A 60 -2.13 0.66 -6.43
CA LEU A 60 -2.67 1.05 -5.12
C LEU A 60 -1.57 1.34 -4.09
N ARG A 61 -0.45 0.60 -4.11
CA ARG A 61 0.66 0.86 -3.19
C ARG A 61 1.31 2.22 -3.47
N LEU A 62 1.46 2.61 -4.73
CA LEU A 62 2.00 3.91 -5.11
C LEU A 62 1.10 5.04 -4.63
N THR A 63 -0.20 4.97 -4.89
CA THR A 63 -1.15 6.01 -4.46
C THR A 63 -1.25 6.13 -2.95
N LEU A 64 -1.10 5.03 -2.20
CA LEU A 64 -0.99 5.06 -0.74
C LEU A 64 0.26 5.81 -0.25
N MET A 65 1.40 5.70 -0.96
CA MET A 65 2.61 6.46 -0.66
C MET A 65 2.42 7.96 -0.93
N GLU A 66 1.78 8.30 -2.04
CA GLU A 66 1.52 9.69 -2.44
C GLU A 66 0.57 10.38 -1.45
N ASN A 67 -0.53 9.71 -1.08
CA ASN A 67 -1.52 10.25 -0.16
C ASN A 67 -1.02 10.30 1.29
N SER A 68 -0.26 9.30 1.75
CA SER A 68 0.33 9.33 3.10
C SER A 68 1.32 10.48 3.26
N TYR A 69 2.12 10.76 2.22
CA TYR A 69 3.00 11.90 2.17
C TYR A 69 2.25 13.23 2.24
N LEU A 70 1.22 13.43 1.40
CA LEU A 70 0.44 14.67 1.37
C LEU A 70 -0.31 14.94 2.69
N LEU A 71 -0.63 13.89 3.44
CA LEU A 71 -1.23 13.98 4.76
C LEU A 71 -0.21 14.19 5.89
N GLY A 72 1.09 14.06 5.61
CA GLY A 72 2.13 14.04 6.65
C GLY A 72 2.00 12.84 7.60
N ALA A 73 1.37 11.76 7.15
CA ALA A 73 0.94 10.62 7.97
C ALA A 73 1.71 9.33 7.68
N GLU A 74 2.85 9.40 6.97
CA GLU A 74 3.68 8.24 6.62
C GLU A 74 4.02 7.38 7.85
N GLU A 75 4.49 8.00 8.95
CA GLU A 75 4.86 7.28 10.18
C GLU A 75 3.62 6.80 10.96
N GLU A 76 2.57 7.62 11.07
CA GLU A 76 1.33 7.23 11.76
C GLU A 76 0.67 6.00 11.11
N ILE A 77 0.62 5.97 9.78
CA ILE A 77 0.10 4.83 9.02
C ILE A 77 0.98 3.59 9.25
N ARG A 78 2.30 3.74 9.29
CA ARG A 78 3.23 2.65 9.57
C ARG A 78 3.00 2.06 10.97
N GLU A 79 2.85 2.89 11.99
CA GLU A 79 2.53 2.47 13.36
C GLU A 79 1.19 1.72 13.42
N ILE A 80 0.16 2.21 12.72
CA ILE A 80 -1.14 1.53 12.61
C ILE A 80 -0.99 0.14 11.98
N ILE A 81 -0.18 0.01 10.93
CA ILE A 81 0.07 -1.28 10.26
C ILE A 81 0.79 -2.23 11.21
N ASP A 82 1.85 -1.78 11.88
CA ASP A 82 2.67 -2.58 12.80
C ASP A 82 1.81 -3.15 13.94
N TYR A 83 1.04 -2.28 14.61
CA TYR A 83 0.11 -2.68 15.66
C TYR A 83 -0.92 -3.73 15.19
N LYS A 84 -1.49 -3.55 13.99
CA LYS A 84 -2.47 -4.49 13.44
C LYS A 84 -1.83 -5.83 13.06
N ALA A 85 -0.60 -5.82 12.57
CA ALA A 85 0.15 -7.03 12.25
C ALA A 85 0.40 -7.84 13.52
N ASP A 86 0.96 -7.20 14.56
CA ASP A 86 1.22 -7.83 15.87
C ASP A 86 -0.05 -8.42 16.49
N ARG A 87 -1.13 -7.64 16.50
CA ARG A 87 -2.43 -8.11 16.98
C ARG A 87 -2.90 -9.35 16.23
N THR A 88 -2.78 -9.37 14.91
CA THR A 88 -3.25 -10.49 14.07
C THR A 88 -2.40 -11.73 14.30
N ILE A 89 -1.08 -11.59 14.44
CA ILE A 89 -0.17 -12.68 14.78
C ILE A 89 -0.50 -13.28 16.14
N ASN A 90 -0.76 -12.44 17.15
CA ASN A 90 -1.12 -12.93 18.49
C ASN A 90 -2.45 -13.69 18.48
N LEU A 91 -3.46 -13.19 17.78
CA LEU A 91 -4.74 -13.92 17.60
C LEU A 91 -4.53 -15.27 16.89
N ALA A 92 -3.65 -15.33 15.90
CA ALA A 92 -3.34 -16.57 15.19
C ALA A 92 -2.57 -17.58 16.07
N LYS A 93 -1.72 -17.12 17.01
CA LYS A 93 -1.07 -17.96 18.03
C LYS A 93 -2.09 -18.52 19.02
N GLU A 94 -2.97 -17.67 19.56
CA GLU A 94 -4.04 -18.08 20.47
C GLU A 94 -4.99 -19.10 19.82
N ALA A 95 -5.24 -18.97 18.52
CA ALA A 95 -6.03 -19.92 17.74
C ALA A 95 -5.27 -21.19 17.34
N GLY A 96 -3.99 -21.33 17.68
CA GLY A 96 -3.14 -22.46 17.31
C GLY A 96 -2.82 -22.56 15.81
N VAL A 97 -3.08 -21.50 15.04
CA VAL A 97 -2.78 -21.44 13.59
C VAL A 97 -1.28 -21.22 13.36
N ILE A 98 -0.65 -20.38 14.19
CA ILE A 98 0.79 -20.19 14.23
C ILE A 98 1.34 -20.93 15.44
N LYS A 99 2.18 -21.94 15.20
CA LYS A 99 2.94 -22.58 16.28
C LYS A 99 4.08 -21.68 16.70
N THR A 100 4.25 -21.47 17.99
CA THR A 100 5.49 -20.90 18.53
C THR A 100 6.53 -22.01 18.62
N GLU A 101 7.76 -21.74 18.19
CA GLU A 101 8.85 -22.72 18.32
C GLU A 101 8.96 -23.19 19.78
N GLY A 102 8.70 -24.48 20.02
CA GLY A 102 8.64 -25.07 21.35
C GLY A 102 7.46 -26.04 21.61
N GLU A 103 6.47 -26.09 20.71
CA GLU A 103 5.32 -27.04 20.74
C GLU A 103 5.31 -28.04 19.58
#